data_AF-S5CT83-F1
#
_entry.id   AF-S5CT83-F1
#
_cell.length_a   1.000
_cell.length_b   1.000
_cell.length_c   1.000
_cell.angle_alpha   90.00
_cell.angle_beta   90.00
_cell.angle_gamma   90.00
#
_symmetry.space_group_name_H-M   'P 1'
#
loop_
_entity.id
_entity.type
_entity.pdbx_description
1 polymer ?
#
loop_
_entity_poly.entity_id
_entity_poly.type
_entity_poly.pdbx_seq_one_letter_code
_entity_poly.pdbx_strand_id
1 'polypeptide(L)'
;FGIRILDEAQQCIEELQCPEYYSEIVKEAINLALDKGPNFIDPLVRLLEHLHTKKIFKTEDLKTGCLLYAALLEDIGIDLPLAPALFGEVVARLSLSNGLSFEVVEEILKAVEDAYFRKGILDAVMKTMGGNSSGQAILSSHAVVIDACNKLLK
;
A
#
# COMPACT_ATOMS: atom_id res chain seq x y z
N PHE A 1 -13.15 -7.49 7.99
CA PHE A 1 -13.66 -7.39 6.60
C PHE A 1 -15.08 -7.94 6.33
N GLY A 2 -15.74 -8.65 7.26
CA GLY A 2 -17.12 -9.15 7.05
C GLY A 2 -18.21 -8.08 7.20
N ILE A 3 -18.11 -7.26 8.24
CA ILE A 3 -19.15 -6.27 8.61
C ILE A 3 -18.90 -4.88 7.96
N ARG A 4 -17.65 -4.53 7.63
CA ARG A 4 -17.22 -3.35 6.83
C ARG A 4 -17.80 -1.99 7.29
N ILE A 5 -18.09 -1.83 8.58
CA ILE A 5 -18.51 -0.55 9.16
C ILE A 5 -17.25 0.23 9.52
N LEU A 6 -17.00 1.35 8.82
CA LEU A 6 -15.78 2.12 8.94
C LEU A 6 -15.69 2.88 10.27
N ASP A 7 -16.79 3.52 10.69
CA ASP A 7 -16.81 4.28 11.94
C ASP A 7 -16.62 3.35 13.17
N GLU A 8 -17.15 2.13 13.12
CA GLU A 8 -16.92 1.11 14.15
C GLU A 8 -15.44 0.71 14.20
N ALA A 9 -14.83 0.44 13.04
CA ALA A 9 -13.41 0.10 12.98
C ALA A 9 -12.52 1.25 13.48
N GLN A 10 -12.88 2.50 13.15
CA GLN A 10 -12.23 3.69 13.68
C GLN A 10 -12.33 3.73 15.21
N GLN A 11 -13.53 3.60 15.76
CA GLN A 11 -13.77 3.63 17.20
C GLN A 11 -12.96 2.54 17.92
N CYS A 12 -12.97 1.30 17.41
CA CYS A 12 -12.18 0.22 17.98
C CYS A 12 -10.68 0.56 18.03
N ILE A 13 -10.13 1.16 16.98
CA ILE A 13 -8.70 1.54 16.93
C ILE A 13 -8.40 2.66 17.94
N GLU A 14 -9.26 3.67 18.05
CA GLU A 14 -9.08 4.77 19.00
C GLU A 14 -9.19 4.31 20.46
N GLU A 15 -10.09 3.37 20.75
CA GLU A 15 -10.29 2.79 22.09
C GLU A 15 -9.10 1.97 22.58
N LEU A 16 -8.25 1.46 21.68
CA LEU A 16 -7.01 0.78 22.08
C LEU A 16 -6.02 1.73 22.75
N GLN A 17 -6.08 3.04 22.44
CA GLN A 17 -5.15 4.06 22.96
C GLN A 17 -3.66 3.74 22.78
N CYS A 18 -3.31 3.04 21.69
CA CYS A 18 -1.93 2.63 21.39
C CYS A 18 -1.46 3.15 20.02
N PRO A 19 -1.29 4.48 19.85
CA PRO A 19 -0.90 5.09 18.58
C PRO A 19 0.46 4.61 18.05
N GLU A 20 1.36 4.13 18.92
CA GLU A 20 2.65 3.56 18.56
C GLU A 20 2.54 2.29 17.71
N TYR A 21 1.37 1.64 17.66
CA TYR A 21 1.12 0.46 16.83
C TYR A 21 0.33 0.76 15.55
N TYR A 22 0.02 2.03 15.23
CA TYR A 22 -0.78 2.33 14.04
C TYR A 22 -0.13 1.85 12.74
N SER A 23 1.19 1.97 12.63
CA SER A 23 1.94 1.40 11.50
C SER A 23 1.83 -0.13 11.41
N GLU A 24 1.81 -0.82 12.55
CA GLU A 24 1.60 -2.27 12.61
C GLU A 24 0.18 -2.64 12.21
N ILE A 25 -0.83 -1.85 12.60
CA ILE A 25 -2.21 -2.05 12.16
C ILE A 25 -2.32 -1.93 10.64
N VAL A 26 -1.64 -0.95 10.03
CA VAL A 26 -1.61 -0.80 8.56
C VAL A 26 -1.01 -2.05 7.91
N LYS A 27 0.16 -2.49 8.38
CA LYS A 27 0.84 -3.69 7.88
C LYS A 27 -0.06 -4.94 7.98
N GLU A 28 -0.66 -5.18 9.15
CA GLU A 28 -1.54 -6.33 9.37
C GLU A 28 -2.83 -6.24 8.56
N ALA A 29 -3.39 -5.05 8.37
CA ALA A 29 -4.56 -4.85 7.53
C ALA A 29 -4.27 -5.20 6.06
N ILE A 30 -3.09 -4.80 5.55
CA ILE A 30 -2.61 -5.18 4.22
C ILE A 30 -2.48 -6.70 4.14
N ASN A 31 -1.72 -7.31 5.06
CA ASN A 31 -1.50 -8.75 5.08
C ASN A 31 -2.82 -9.54 5.08
N LEU A 32 -3.75 -9.20 5.97
CA LEU A 32 -5.04 -9.87 6.09
C LEU A 32 -5.93 -9.69 4.84
N ALA A 33 -5.86 -8.54 4.18
CA ALA A 33 -6.63 -8.31 2.96
C ALA A 33 -6.07 -9.09 1.78
N LEU A 34 -4.75 -9.12 1.64
CA LEU A 34 -4.06 -9.79 0.55
C LEU A 34 -4.21 -11.31 0.65
N ASP A 35 -4.09 -11.88 1.85
CA ASP A 35 -4.35 -13.30 2.14
C ASP A 35 -5.79 -13.72 1.75
N LYS A 36 -6.77 -12.84 1.98
CA LYS A 36 -8.16 -13.07 1.56
C LYS A 36 -8.39 -12.89 0.06
N GLY A 37 -7.46 -12.25 -0.64
CA GLY A 37 -7.45 -12.11 -2.09
C GLY A 37 -8.02 -10.80 -2.65
N PRO A 38 -8.06 -10.67 -3.98
CA PRO A 38 -8.26 -9.39 -4.69
C PRO A 38 -9.55 -8.63 -4.31
N ASN A 39 -10.62 -9.34 -3.95
CA ASN A 39 -11.90 -8.75 -3.57
C ASN A 39 -11.87 -7.94 -2.26
N PHE A 40 -10.75 -8.00 -1.52
CA PHE A 40 -10.57 -7.30 -0.25
C PHE A 40 -9.69 -6.05 -0.35
N ILE A 41 -9.12 -5.77 -1.53
CA ILE A 41 -8.34 -4.56 -1.78
C ILE A 41 -9.20 -3.30 -1.62
N ASP A 42 -10.42 -3.29 -2.19
CA ASP A 42 -11.30 -2.13 -2.04
C ASP A 42 -11.71 -1.86 -0.58
N PRO A 43 -12.20 -2.84 0.20
CA PRO A 43 -12.44 -2.67 1.63
C PRO A 43 -11.22 -2.20 2.42
N LEU A 44 -10.03 -2.72 2.11
CA LEU A 44 -8.78 -2.29 2.75
C LEU A 44 -8.50 -0.82 2.49
N VAL A 45 -8.46 -0.43 1.21
CA VAL A 45 -8.15 0.94 0.80
C VAL A 45 -9.14 1.91 1.42
N ARG A 46 -10.44 1.60 1.39
CA ARG A 46 -11.48 2.44 2.01
C ARG A 46 -11.29 2.60 3.52
N LEU A 47 -10.82 1.57 4.22
CA LEU A 47 -10.52 1.65 5.65
C LEU A 47 -9.33 2.58 5.90
N LEU A 48 -8.21 2.36 5.20
CA LEU A 48 -6.99 3.17 5.37
C LEU A 48 -7.23 4.64 5.00
N GLU A 49 -7.95 4.90 3.91
CA GLU A 49 -8.35 6.24 3.48
C GLU A 49 -9.25 6.92 4.50
N HIS A 50 -10.20 6.19 5.08
CA HIS A 50 -11.09 6.72 6.13
C HIS A 50 -10.28 7.14 7.36
N LEU A 51 -9.42 6.26 7.86
CA LEU A 51 -8.58 6.53 9.05
C LEU A 51 -7.61 7.69 8.81
N HIS A 52 -7.06 7.80 7.60
CA HIS A 52 -6.19 8.91 7.21
C HIS A 52 -6.94 10.24 7.07
N THR A 53 -8.09 10.24 6.41
CA THR A 53 -8.95 11.44 6.25
C THR A 53 -9.42 11.98 7.59
N LYS A 54 -9.71 11.07 8.54
CA LYS A 54 -10.09 11.40 9.92
C LYS A 54 -8.91 11.81 10.80
N LYS A 55 -7.69 11.79 10.26
CA LYS A 55 -6.43 12.12 10.95
C LYS A 55 -6.11 11.20 12.12
N ILE A 56 -6.66 9.99 12.12
CA ILE A 56 -6.30 8.93 13.06
C ILE A 56 -4.94 8.37 12.65
N PHE A 57 -4.80 7.99 11.39
CA PHE A 57 -3.52 7.63 10.78
C PHE A 57 -2.89 8.85 10.12
N LYS A 58 -1.61 9.07 10.38
CA LYS A 58 -0.78 10.03 9.65
C LYS A 58 -0.27 9.37 8.37
N THR A 59 0.18 10.19 7.43
CA THR A 59 0.89 9.70 6.24
C THR A 59 2.10 8.84 6.60
N GLU A 60 2.78 9.16 7.71
CA GLU A 60 3.92 8.38 8.22
C GLU A 60 3.50 6.97 8.68
N ASP A 61 2.31 6.81 9.26
CA ASP A 61 1.79 5.51 9.68
C ASP A 61 1.50 4.62 8.47
N LEU A 62 0.90 5.20 7.42
CA LEU A 62 0.65 4.50 6.16
C LEU A 62 1.97 4.11 5.47
N LYS A 63 2.92 5.04 5.40
CA LYS A 63 4.24 4.82 4.81
C LYS A 63 4.97 3.70 5.55
N THR A 64 5.11 3.81 6.87
CA THR A 64 5.82 2.83 7.69
C THR A 64 5.14 1.46 7.62
N GLY A 65 3.80 1.41 7.69
CA GLY A 65 3.08 0.14 7.53
C GLY A 65 3.28 -0.53 6.17
N CYS A 66 3.33 0.25 5.08
CA CYS A 66 3.67 -0.29 3.76
C CYS A 66 5.11 -0.80 3.69
N LEU A 67 6.07 -0.10 4.29
CA LEU A 67 7.48 -0.54 4.32
C LEU A 67 7.65 -1.81 5.16
N LEU A 68 6.96 -1.92 6.30
CA LEU A 68 6.94 -3.13 7.11
C LEU A 68 6.37 -4.31 6.34
N TYR A 69 5.30 -4.11 5.55
CA TYR A 69 4.73 -5.16 4.72
C TYR A 69 5.69 -5.54 3.57
N ALA A 70 6.33 -4.56 2.94
CA ALA A 70 7.30 -4.78 1.87
C ALA A 70 8.48 -5.65 2.33
N ALA A 71 8.97 -5.43 3.55
CA ALA A 71 10.05 -6.21 4.14
C ALA A 71 9.70 -7.70 4.39
N LEU A 72 8.41 -8.03 4.46
CA LEU A 72 7.91 -9.41 4.63
C LEU A 72 7.40 -10.02 3.32
N LEU A 73 7.37 -9.24 2.24
CA LEU A 73 6.65 -9.59 1.02
C LEU A 73 7.20 -10.85 0.35
N GLU A 74 8.52 -11.06 0.40
CA GLU A 74 9.15 -12.22 -0.24
C GLU A 74 8.75 -13.51 0.44
N ASP A 75 8.80 -13.55 1.77
CA ASP A 75 8.33 -14.70 2.56
C ASP A 75 6.84 -14.97 2.30
N ILE A 76 6.01 -13.92 2.29
CA ILE A 76 4.58 -14.02 1.99
C ILE A 76 4.35 -14.52 0.56
N GLY A 77 5.17 -14.08 -0.39
CA GLY A 77 5.00 -14.41 -1.81
C GLY A 77 5.32 -15.84 -2.18
N ILE A 78 6.04 -16.57 -1.31
CA ILE A 78 6.23 -18.02 -1.45
C ILE A 78 4.86 -18.72 -1.44
N ASP A 79 3.99 -18.33 -0.50
CA ASP A 79 2.65 -18.92 -0.35
C ASP A 79 1.59 -18.19 -1.19
N LEU A 80 1.78 -16.88 -1.42
CA LEU A 80 0.87 -16.02 -2.17
C LEU A 80 1.59 -15.34 -3.35
N PRO A 81 1.76 -16.02 -4.51
CA PRO A 81 2.47 -15.46 -5.66
C PRO A 81 1.87 -14.16 -6.23
N LEU A 82 0.61 -13.88 -5.93
CA LEU A 82 -0.07 -12.64 -6.34
C LEU A 82 0.19 -11.45 -5.40
N ALA A 83 0.80 -11.67 -4.24
CA ALA A 83 1.05 -10.63 -3.24
C ALA A 83 1.74 -9.37 -3.80
N PRO A 84 2.77 -9.49 -4.68
CA PRO A 84 3.44 -8.29 -5.22
C PRO A 84 2.51 -7.42 -6.06
N ALA A 85 1.69 -8.04 -6.90
CA ALA A 85 0.75 -7.33 -7.77
C ALA A 85 -0.39 -6.69 -6.95
N LEU A 86 -0.94 -7.43 -5.97
CA LEU A 86 -1.98 -6.90 -5.09
C LEU A 86 -1.47 -5.75 -4.23
N PHE A 87 -0.24 -5.86 -3.71
CA PHE A 87 0.37 -4.82 -2.92
C PHE A 87 0.64 -3.56 -3.75
N GLY A 88 1.14 -3.71 -4.99
CA GLY A 88 1.30 -2.58 -5.90
C GLY A 88 -0.02 -1.87 -6.21
N GLU A 89 -1.14 -2.58 -6.32
CA GLU A 89 -2.46 -1.96 -6.45
C GLU A 89 -2.84 -1.15 -5.20
N VAL A 90 -2.61 -1.66 -3.99
CA VAL A 90 -2.85 -0.94 -2.73
C VAL A 90 -2.05 0.35 -2.69
N VAL A 91 -0.74 0.28 -2.94
CA VAL A 91 0.17 1.43 -2.93
C VAL A 91 -0.31 2.50 -3.92
N ALA A 92 -0.65 2.09 -5.14
CA ALA A 92 -1.12 3.03 -6.15
C ALA A 92 -2.44 3.72 -5.74
N ARG A 93 -3.38 2.97 -5.18
CA ARG A 93 -4.66 3.53 -4.72
C ARG A 93 -4.47 4.50 -3.55
N LEU A 94 -3.60 4.17 -2.59
CA LEU A 94 -3.26 5.08 -1.48
C LEU A 94 -2.57 6.36 -1.98
N SER A 95 -1.76 6.29 -3.03
CA SER A 95 -1.19 7.48 -3.65
C SER A 95 -2.23 8.34 -4.36
N LEU A 96 -3.21 7.72 -5.04
CA LEU A 96 -4.31 8.43 -5.69
C LEU A 96 -5.22 9.18 -4.70
N SER A 97 -5.36 8.68 -3.47
CA SER A 97 -6.12 9.34 -2.40
C SER A 97 -5.30 10.27 -1.51
N ASN A 98 -4.03 10.53 -1.87
CA ASN A 98 -3.08 11.32 -1.09
C ASN A 98 -2.74 10.73 0.31
N GLY A 99 -3.01 9.44 0.52
CA GLY A 99 -2.55 8.70 1.69
C GLY A 99 -1.04 8.47 1.69
N LEU A 100 -0.44 8.31 0.50
CA LEU A 100 1.01 8.16 0.31
C LEU A 100 1.52 9.12 -0.76
N SER A 101 2.73 9.67 -0.56
CA SER A 101 3.43 10.36 -1.64
C SER A 101 3.99 9.35 -2.65
N PHE A 102 4.20 9.75 -3.90
CA PHE A 102 4.63 8.82 -4.95
C PHE A 102 6.08 8.35 -4.76
N GLU A 103 6.92 9.15 -4.09
CA GLU A 103 8.31 8.82 -3.75
C GLU A 103 8.42 7.57 -2.90
N VAL A 104 7.38 7.25 -2.11
CA VAL A 104 7.34 6.04 -1.27
C VAL A 104 7.41 4.78 -2.12
N VAL A 105 7.01 4.81 -3.40
CA VAL A 105 7.14 3.64 -4.30
C VAL A 105 8.61 3.23 -4.43
N GLU A 106 9.54 4.18 -4.57
CA GLU A 106 10.97 3.86 -4.65
C GLU A 106 11.49 3.25 -3.34
N GLU A 107 11.04 3.77 -2.19
CA GLU A 107 11.40 3.24 -0.87
C GLU A 107 10.87 1.81 -0.67
N ILE A 108 9.64 1.54 -1.08
CA ILE A 108 9.04 0.20 -1.05
C ILE A 108 9.85 -0.78 -1.92
N LEU A 109 10.22 -0.38 -3.14
CA LEU A 109 11.02 -1.25 -4.01
C LEU A 109 12.42 -1.52 -3.45
N LYS A 110 13.02 -0.57 -2.72
CA LYS A 110 14.31 -0.76 -2.02
C LYS A 110 14.20 -1.70 -0.82
N ALA A 111 13.03 -1.79 -0.19
CA ALA A 111 12.77 -2.69 0.94
C ALA A 111 12.54 -4.15 0.52
N VAL A 112 12.36 -4.40 -0.78
CA VAL A 112 12.26 -5.74 -1.36
C VAL A 112 13.61 -6.08 -2.01
N GLU A 113 14.15 -7.26 -1.80
CA GLU A 113 15.43 -7.73 -2.33
C GLU A 113 15.30 -8.27 -3.77
N ASP A 114 14.27 -9.07 -4.03
CA ASP A 114 14.10 -9.81 -5.27
C ASP A 114 13.49 -8.96 -6.41
N ALA A 115 14.11 -9.02 -7.59
CA ALA A 115 13.73 -8.24 -8.76
C ALA A 115 12.37 -8.65 -9.37
N TYR A 116 11.98 -9.93 -9.29
CA TYR A 116 10.66 -10.40 -9.71
C TYR A 116 9.56 -9.76 -8.85
N PHE A 117 9.77 -9.71 -7.55
CA PHE A 117 8.85 -9.07 -6.61
C PHE A 117 8.74 -7.56 -6.85
N ARG A 118 9.88 -6.86 -6.96
CA ARG A 118 9.92 -5.43 -7.32
C ARG A 118 9.18 -5.15 -8.61
N LYS A 119 9.37 -6.00 -9.63
CA LYS A 119 8.70 -5.86 -10.91
C LYS A 119 7.19 -6.03 -10.78
N GLY A 120 6.73 -7.04 -10.02
CA GLY A 120 5.31 -7.27 -9.77
C GLY A 120 4.62 -6.06 -9.11
N ILE A 121 5.29 -5.43 -8.14
CA ILE A 121 4.80 -4.19 -7.50
C ILE A 121 4.74 -3.05 -8.53
N LEU A 122 5.86 -2.77 -9.22
CA LEU A 122 5.94 -1.61 -10.12
C LEU A 122 4.96 -1.74 -11.30
N ASP A 123 4.86 -2.91 -11.91
CA ASP A 123 3.92 -3.17 -13.02
C ASP A 123 2.48 -2.91 -12.58
N ALA A 124 2.11 -3.35 -11.37
CA ALA A 124 0.77 -3.11 -10.81
C ALA A 124 0.53 -1.63 -10.48
N VAL A 125 1.53 -0.92 -9.94
CA VAL A 125 1.46 0.52 -9.69
C VAL A 125 1.22 1.27 -11.00
N MET A 126 2.05 1.01 -12.03
CA MET A 126 1.97 1.67 -13.33
C MET A 126 0.64 1.39 -14.03
N LYS A 127 0.16 0.13 -13.97
CA LYS A 127 -1.15 -0.25 -14.52
C LYS A 127 -2.30 0.49 -13.85
N THR A 128 -2.30 0.54 -12.51
CA THR A 128 -3.38 1.15 -11.72
C THR A 128 -3.41 2.66 -11.92
N MET A 129 -2.25 3.31 -11.89
CA MET A 129 -2.09 4.74 -12.13
C MET A 129 -2.43 5.14 -13.57
N GLY A 130 -2.02 4.32 -14.55
CA GLY A 130 -2.29 4.57 -15.97
C GLY A 130 -3.77 4.48 -16.35
N GLY A 131 -4.60 3.86 -15.50
CA GLY A 131 -6.03 3.65 -15.75
C GLY A 131 -6.92 4.87 -15.54
N ASN A 132 -6.41 6.00 -15.04
CA ASN A 132 -7.17 7.22 -14.83
C ASN A 132 -6.33 8.50 -15.03
N SER A 133 -6.99 9.65 -15.25
CA SER A 133 -6.32 10.92 -15.56
C SER A 133 -5.47 11.46 -14.40
N SER A 134 -5.92 11.31 -13.15
CA SER A 134 -5.18 11.74 -11.97
C SER A 134 -3.88 10.95 -11.81
N GLY A 135 -3.92 9.64 -11.98
CA GLY A 135 -2.75 8.78 -11.93
C GLY A 135 -1.76 9.07 -13.05
N GLN A 136 -2.24 9.29 -14.28
CA GLN A 136 -1.40 9.74 -15.39
C GLN A 136 -0.69 11.08 -15.10
N ALA A 137 -1.38 12.02 -14.46
CA ALA A 137 -0.79 13.29 -14.04
C ALA A 137 0.33 13.08 -12.99
N ILE A 138 0.10 12.22 -11.98
CA ILE A 138 1.12 11.84 -10.99
C ILE A 138 2.33 11.23 -11.67
N LEU A 139 2.13 10.23 -12.55
CA LEU A 139 3.22 9.56 -13.26
C LEU A 139 4.04 10.55 -14.10
N SER A 140 3.37 11.46 -14.82
CA SER A 140 4.06 12.46 -15.64
C SER A 140 4.90 13.45 -14.82
N SER A 141 4.47 13.74 -13.59
CA SER A 141 5.16 14.68 -12.68
C SER A 141 6.34 14.02 -11.95
N HIS A 142 6.39 12.69 -11.88
CA HIS A 142 7.42 11.92 -11.14
C HIS A 142 8.27 11.03 -12.04
N ALA A 143 8.53 11.44 -13.28
CA ALA A 143 9.35 10.68 -14.23
C ALA A 143 10.73 10.26 -13.67
N VAL A 144 11.37 11.13 -12.86
CA VAL A 144 12.67 10.83 -12.21
C VAL A 144 12.56 9.66 -11.23
N VAL A 145 11.47 9.60 -10.45
CA VAL A 145 11.21 8.50 -9.50
C VAL A 145 10.94 7.21 -10.29
N ILE A 146 10.16 7.28 -11.37
CA ILE A 146 9.88 6.12 -12.23
C ILE A 146 11.19 5.56 -12.82
N ASP A 147 12.09 6.43 -13.29
CA ASP A 147 13.40 6.01 -13.79
C ASP A 147 14.27 5.37 -12.70
N ALA A 148 14.20 5.87 -11.46
CA ALA A 148 14.88 5.26 -10.32
C ALA A 148 14.30 3.87 -10.02
N CYS A 149 12.97 3.73 -9.97
CA CYS A 149 12.27 2.46 -9.79
C CYS A 149 12.65 1.43 -10.87
N ASN A 150 12.69 1.83 -12.14
CA ASN A 150 13.07 0.94 -13.25
C ASN A 150 14.52 0.43 -13.14
N LYS A 151 15.44 1.21 -12.55
CA LYS A 151 16.82 0.76 -12.32
C LYS A 151 16.92 -0.32 -11.24
N LEU A 152 15.96 -0.38 -10.31
CA LEU A 152 15.90 -1.39 -9.25
C LEU A 152 15.39 -2.75 -9.75
N LEU A 153 14.87 -2.82 -10.98
CA LEU A 153 14.39 -4.06 -11.61
C LEU A 153 15.49 -4.86 -12.32
N LYS A 154 16.74 -4.37 -12.31
CA LYS A 154 17.88 -4.97 -13.00
C LYS A 154 18.65 -5.94 -12.11
#